data_AF-A0A1F5E9J1-F1
#
_entry.id   AF-A0A1F5E9J1-F1
#
_cell.length_a   1.000
_cell.length_b   1.000
_cell.length_c   1.000
_cell.angle_alpha   90.00
_cell.angle_beta   90.00
_cell.angle_gamma   90.00
#
_symmetry.space_group_name_H-M   'P 1'
#
loop_
_entity.id
_entity.type
_entity.pdbx_description
1 polymer ?
#
loop_
_entity_poly.entity_id
_entity_poly.type
_entity_poly.pdbx_seq_one_letter_code
_entity_poly.pdbx_strand_id
1 'polypeptide(L)'
;MVKVGANIRVSDPDYEMGWRVVASPDGKLETSGKIYDSLFWEGIGWGEYPAISSGTVVGSLKVAGMITAQMKEMGLNTKEIADFNQFWLPKMPKTSFVRLTWLTTEEMNTLAPLSVSPKPDTMIRVFLDFEGLDSKVSIAPQVLPHYERMGFTLVEWGGLLKGGK
;
A
#
# COMPACT_ATOMS: atom_id res chain seq x y z
N MET A 1 -25.26 4.70 0.74
CA MET A 1 -24.51 5.35 1.85
C MET A 1 -23.04 5.01 1.65
N VAL A 2 -22.16 6.00 1.51
CA VAL A 2 -20.72 5.77 1.36
C VAL A 2 -20.17 5.44 2.75
N LYS A 3 -19.62 4.22 2.92
CA LYS A 3 -19.13 3.75 4.23
C LYS A 3 -17.69 4.20 4.54
N VAL A 4 -16.91 4.52 3.51
CA VAL A 4 -15.52 4.94 3.59
C VAL A 4 -15.20 5.94 2.47
N GLY A 5 -14.21 6.79 2.65
CA GLY A 5 -13.71 7.66 1.59
C GLY A 5 -12.44 8.39 1.99
N ALA A 6 -11.93 9.22 1.08
CA ALA A 6 -10.78 10.07 1.34
C ALA A 6 -11.01 11.47 0.79
N ASN A 7 -10.55 12.48 1.52
CA ASN A 7 -10.37 13.82 0.97
C ASN A 7 -8.95 13.89 0.38
N ILE A 8 -8.86 13.75 -0.95
CA ILE A 8 -7.60 13.75 -1.68
C ILE A 8 -6.97 15.14 -1.61
N ARG A 9 -5.71 15.20 -1.18
CA ARG A 9 -4.92 16.43 -1.04
C ARG A 9 -3.94 16.61 -2.18
N VAL A 10 -3.32 15.51 -2.62
CA VAL A 10 -2.40 15.48 -3.74
C VAL A 10 -2.74 14.27 -4.60
N SER A 11 -2.66 14.45 -5.90
CA SER A 11 -2.74 13.38 -6.88
C SER A 11 -1.85 13.73 -8.06
N ASP A 12 -1.21 12.73 -8.65
CA ASP A 12 -0.52 12.88 -9.93
C ASP A 12 -0.72 11.60 -10.76
N PRO A 13 -1.38 11.67 -11.93
CA PRO A 13 -2.08 12.83 -12.51
C PRO A 13 -3.22 13.37 -11.64
N ASP A 14 -3.79 14.53 -11.98
CA ASP A 14 -4.95 15.09 -11.29
C ASP A 14 -6.09 14.06 -11.19
N TYR A 15 -6.55 13.81 -9.96
CA TYR A 15 -7.65 12.89 -9.67
C TYR A 15 -8.96 13.68 -9.66
N GLU A 16 -9.71 13.60 -10.77
CA GLU A 16 -11.06 14.17 -10.87
C GLU A 16 -12.09 13.16 -10.35
N MET A 17 -12.70 12.38 -11.25
CA MET A 17 -13.61 11.27 -10.93
C MET A 17 -12.92 9.90 -11.08
N GLY A 18 -11.59 9.90 -11.10
CA GLY A 18 -10.73 8.75 -11.39
C GLY A 18 -9.75 9.05 -12.52
N TRP A 19 -8.83 8.11 -12.76
CA TRP A 19 -7.84 8.24 -13.82
C TRP A 19 -8.24 7.47 -15.07
N ARG A 20 -7.98 8.08 -16.24
CA ARG A 20 -8.02 7.42 -17.54
C ARG A 20 -6.63 7.45 -18.15
N VAL A 21 -6.01 6.28 -18.24
CA VAL A 21 -4.64 6.10 -18.73
C VAL A 21 -4.56 4.94 -19.70
N VAL A 22 -3.54 4.93 -20.55
CA VAL A 22 -3.13 3.78 -21.35
C VAL A 22 -1.96 3.11 -20.66
N ALA A 23 -2.09 1.82 -20.33
CA ALA A 23 -1.03 1.04 -19.71
C ALA A 23 -0.26 0.24 -20.76
N SER A 24 1.07 0.33 -20.74
CA SER A 24 1.98 -0.42 -21.59
C SER A 24 2.53 -1.67 -20.89
N PRO A 25 2.92 -2.73 -21.61
CA PRO A 25 3.47 -3.95 -21.02
C PRO A 25 4.73 -3.78 -20.17
N ASP A 26 5.46 -2.67 -20.35
CA ASP A 26 6.63 -2.28 -19.56
C ASP A 26 6.27 -1.58 -18.24
N GLY A 27 4.97 -1.42 -17.95
CA GLY A 27 4.45 -0.78 -16.75
C GLY A 27 4.30 0.73 -16.84
N LYS A 28 4.61 1.35 -18.00
CA LYS A 28 4.39 2.79 -18.19
C LYS A 28 2.91 3.10 -18.39
N LEU A 29 2.49 4.24 -17.85
CA LEU A 29 1.12 4.76 -17.95
C LEU A 29 1.14 6.08 -18.72
N GLU A 30 0.29 6.22 -19.72
CA GLU A 30 0.21 7.44 -20.52
C GLU A 30 -1.15 8.11 -20.39
N THR A 31 -1.15 9.43 -20.18
CA THR A 31 -2.35 10.27 -20.26
C THR A 31 -1.97 11.71 -20.53
N SER A 32 -2.81 12.44 -21.28
CA SER A 32 -2.59 13.86 -21.61
C SER A 32 -1.19 14.17 -22.17
N GLY A 33 -0.61 13.25 -22.95
CA GLY A 33 0.73 13.39 -23.56
C GLY A 33 1.90 13.27 -22.58
N LYS A 34 1.67 12.80 -21.35
CA LYS A 34 2.69 12.55 -20.34
C LYS A 34 2.77 11.06 -20.01
N ILE A 35 3.99 10.62 -19.69
CA ILE A 35 4.29 9.24 -19.28
C ILE A 35 4.58 9.22 -17.79
N TYR A 36 3.98 8.25 -17.09
CA TYR A 36 4.05 8.05 -15.65
C TYR A 36 4.55 6.64 -15.32
N ASP A 37 5.30 6.53 -14.22
CA ASP A 37 5.70 5.25 -13.64
C ASP A 37 4.64 4.65 -12.71
N SER A 38 3.75 5.49 -12.18
CA SER A 38 2.65 5.09 -11.29
C SER A 38 1.60 6.20 -11.23
N LEU A 39 0.39 5.86 -10.75
CA LEU A 39 -0.61 6.84 -10.36
C LEU A 39 -0.49 7.05 -8.85
N PHE A 40 -0.38 8.29 -8.42
CA PHE A 40 -0.17 8.64 -7.04
C PHE A 40 -1.34 9.42 -6.47
N TRP A 41 -1.74 9.13 -5.24
CA TRP A 41 -2.62 9.98 -4.46
C TRP A 41 -2.29 9.90 -2.97
N GLU A 42 -2.54 10.98 -2.25
CA GLU A 42 -2.60 11.00 -0.79
C GLU A 42 -3.74 11.88 -0.29
N GLY A 43 -4.27 11.57 0.88
CA GLY A 43 -5.41 12.27 1.45
C GLY A 43 -5.75 11.83 2.85
N ILE A 44 -6.72 12.52 3.46
CA ILE A 44 -7.29 12.11 4.75
C ILE A 44 -8.42 11.13 4.50
N GLY A 45 -8.20 9.87 4.89
CA GLY A 45 -9.22 8.84 4.90
C GLY A 45 -10.22 9.03 6.05
N TRP A 46 -11.46 8.59 5.85
CA TRP A 46 -12.51 8.51 6.85
C TRP A 46 -13.34 7.23 6.65
N GLY A 47 -13.98 6.76 7.73
CA GLY A 47 -14.80 5.54 7.74
C GLY A 47 -14.26 4.49 8.70
N GLU A 48 -14.79 3.27 8.57
CA GLU A 48 -14.39 2.13 9.41
C GLU A 48 -13.00 1.62 9.01
N TYR A 49 -12.10 1.58 9.99
CA TYR A 49 -10.76 1.05 9.81
C TYR A 49 -10.67 -0.37 10.40
N PRO A 50 -10.03 -1.33 9.71
CA PRO A 50 -9.87 -2.69 10.22
C PRO A 50 -9.18 -2.73 11.59
N ALA A 51 -9.64 -3.61 12.47
CA ALA A 51 -8.99 -3.83 13.75
C ALA A 51 -7.65 -4.53 13.55
N ILE A 52 -6.60 -4.01 14.16
CA ILE A 52 -5.28 -4.62 14.07
C ILE A 52 -5.12 -5.69 15.16
N SER A 53 -5.09 -6.95 14.74
CA SER A 53 -4.98 -8.12 15.63
C SER A 53 -3.77 -9.02 15.37
N SER A 54 -3.11 -8.84 14.22
CA SER A 54 -1.91 -9.60 13.83
C SER A 54 -0.85 -8.68 13.22
N GLY A 55 0.40 -9.13 13.20
CA GLY A 55 1.50 -8.38 12.61
C GLY A 55 2.86 -8.92 12.98
N THR A 56 3.89 -8.14 12.66
CA THR A 56 5.28 -8.41 13.03
C THR A 56 5.85 -7.24 13.81
N VAL A 57 6.39 -7.50 15.00
CA VAL A 57 7.09 -6.50 15.81
C VAL A 57 8.58 -6.70 15.63
N VAL A 58 9.26 -5.68 15.10
CA VAL A 58 10.69 -5.74 14.78
C VAL A 58 11.41 -4.53 15.35
N GLY A 59 12.68 -4.70 15.75
CA GLY A 59 13.52 -3.56 16.15
C GLY A 59 13.75 -2.61 14.98
N SER A 60 13.84 -1.31 15.26
CA SER A 60 13.82 -0.27 14.21
C SER A 60 14.91 -0.39 13.14
N LEU A 61 16.10 -0.87 13.52
CA LEU A 61 17.20 -1.11 12.58
C LEU A 61 16.92 -2.22 11.55
N LYS A 62 15.91 -3.06 11.80
CA LYS A 62 15.53 -4.20 10.95
C LYS A 62 14.25 -3.94 10.14
N VAL A 63 13.60 -2.78 10.31
CA VAL A 63 12.32 -2.46 9.65
C VAL A 63 12.42 -2.55 8.12
N ALA A 64 13.42 -1.90 7.53
CA ALA A 64 13.59 -1.90 6.07
C ALA A 64 13.79 -3.31 5.49
N GLY A 65 14.60 -4.12 6.18
CA GLY A 65 14.81 -5.52 5.79
C GLY A 65 13.56 -6.37 5.96
N MET A 66 12.78 -6.15 7.02
CA MET A 66 11.52 -6.85 7.27
C MET A 66 10.47 -6.53 6.21
N ILE A 67 10.24 -5.23 5.93
CA ILE A 67 9.30 -4.80 4.88
C ILE A 67 9.69 -5.43 3.54
N THR A 68 10.97 -5.34 3.17
CA THR A 68 11.48 -5.93 1.92
C THR A 68 11.23 -7.44 1.84
N ALA A 69 11.47 -8.17 2.93
CA ALA A 69 11.25 -9.62 2.97
C ALA A 69 9.76 -9.97 2.84
N GLN A 70 8.90 -9.29 3.58
CA GLN A 70 7.45 -9.53 3.56
C GLN A 70 6.83 -9.17 2.21
N MET A 71 7.25 -8.08 1.56
CA MET A 71 6.77 -7.73 0.22
C MET A 71 7.21 -8.74 -0.84
N LYS A 72 8.44 -9.29 -0.73
CA LYS A 72 8.88 -10.40 -1.60
C LYS A 72 8.05 -11.66 -1.38
N GLU A 73 7.76 -12.00 -0.13
CA GLU A 73 6.87 -13.12 0.21
C GLU A 73 5.48 -12.94 -0.42
N MET A 74 4.96 -11.70 -0.43
CA MET A 74 3.72 -11.36 -1.12
C MET A 74 3.83 -11.31 -2.65
N GLY A 75 4.98 -11.51 -3.27
CA GLY A 75 5.11 -11.55 -4.74
C GLY A 75 5.29 -10.17 -5.41
N LEU A 76 5.68 -9.15 -4.64
CA LEU A 76 6.07 -7.86 -5.19
C LEU A 76 7.48 -7.94 -5.80
N ASN A 77 7.68 -7.23 -6.91
CA ASN A 77 8.94 -7.24 -7.64
C ASN A 77 9.92 -6.19 -7.09
N THR A 78 11.16 -6.23 -7.57
CA THR A 78 12.23 -5.32 -7.12
C THR A 78 11.89 -3.83 -7.29
N LYS A 79 11.21 -3.45 -8.39
CA LYS A 79 10.85 -2.05 -8.66
C LYS A 79 9.78 -1.58 -7.67
N GLU A 80 8.71 -2.34 -7.50
CA GLU A 80 7.61 -1.99 -6.58
C GLU A 80 8.10 -1.88 -5.13
N ILE A 81 8.99 -2.78 -4.71
CA ILE A 81 9.60 -2.74 -3.37
C ILE A 81 10.50 -1.50 -3.22
N ALA A 82 11.27 -1.15 -4.25
CA ALA A 82 12.10 0.05 -4.23
C ALA A 82 11.23 1.32 -4.13
N ASP A 83 10.18 1.41 -4.95
CA ASP A 83 9.24 2.55 -4.96
C ASP A 83 8.54 2.70 -3.59
N PHE A 84 8.05 1.59 -3.03
CA PHE A 84 7.44 1.57 -1.69
C PHE A 84 8.44 2.03 -0.61
N ASN A 85 9.64 1.46 -0.60
CA ASN A 85 10.64 1.78 0.41
C ASN A 85 11.10 3.24 0.32
N GLN A 86 11.28 3.77 -0.90
CA GLN A 86 11.63 5.16 -1.14
C GLN A 86 10.59 6.10 -0.54
N PHE A 87 9.29 5.77 -0.67
CA PHE A 87 8.22 6.61 -0.15
C PHE A 87 8.03 6.44 1.38
N TRP A 88 7.97 5.20 1.87
CA TRP A 88 7.52 4.89 3.22
C TRP A 88 8.61 4.85 4.28
N LEU A 89 9.84 4.40 3.97
CA LEU A 89 10.90 4.31 4.98
C LEU A 89 11.25 5.66 5.63
N PRO A 90 11.32 6.79 4.89
CA PRO A 90 11.57 8.10 5.51
C PRO A 90 10.47 8.53 6.51
N LYS A 91 9.28 7.93 6.42
CA LYS A 91 8.11 8.25 7.23
C LYS A 91 7.90 7.29 8.41
N MET A 92 8.75 6.27 8.55
CA MET A 92 8.64 5.29 9.63
C MET A 92 8.91 5.91 11.00
N PRO A 93 8.27 5.41 12.08
CA PRO A 93 8.48 5.92 13.43
C PRO A 93 9.93 5.70 13.90
N LYS A 94 10.49 6.71 14.56
CA LYS A 94 11.83 6.63 15.17
C LYS A 94 11.74 6.15 16.63
N THR A 95 11.22 4.94 16.83
CA THR A 95 11.02 4.30 18.15
C THR A 95 11.98 3.11 18.31
N SER A 96 11.93 2.34 19.41
CA SER A 96 12.79 1.16 19.60
C SER A 96 12.34 -0.05 18.77
N PHE A 97 11.02 -0.21 18.64
CA PHE A 97 10.39 -1.27 17.86
C PHE A 97 9.28 -0.68 16.99
N VAL A 98 8.99 -1.33 15.86
CA VAL A 98 7.87 -0.97 15.00
C VAL A 98 7.02 -2.22 14.79
N ARG A 99 5.70 -2.09 14.96
CA ARG A 99 4.73 -3.07 14.50
C ARG A 99 4.44 -2.81 13.02
N LEU A 100 4.45 -3.88 12.24
CA LEU A 100 4.08 -3.91 10.83
C LEU A 100 2.88 -4.84 10.65
N THR A 101 1.80 -4.35 10.05
CA THR A 101 0.60 -5.14 9.73
C THR A 101 0.15 -4.80 8.31
N TRP A 102 0.09 -5.81 7.44
CA TRP A 102 -0.38 -5.66 6.07
C TRP A 102 -1.88 -5.90 5.99
N LEU A 103 -2.65 -4.95 5.47
CA LEU A 103 -4.06 -5.19 5.20
C LEU A 103 -4.21 -6.09 3.99
N THR A 104 -5.15 -7.02 4.07
CA THR A 104 -5.54 -7.94 3.01
C THR A 104 -6.28 -7.20 1.90
N THR A 105 -6.40 -7.85 0.73
CA THR A 105 -7.22 -7.31 -0.38
C THR A 105 -8.70 -7.13 0.04
N GLU A 106 -9.24 -8.00 0.89
CA GLU A 106 -10.62 -7.89 1.37
C GLU A 106 -10.82 -6.68 2.29
N GLU A 107 -9.90 -6.47 3.24
CA GLU A 107 -9.89 -5.27 4.09
C GLU A 107 -9.74 -4.00 3.25
N MET A 108 -8.86 -4.01 2.25
CA MET A 108 -8.68 -2.90 1.32
C MET A 108 -9.90 -2.64 0.45
N ASN A 109 -10.67 -3.67 0.05
CA ASN A 109 -11.92 -3.48 -0.68
C ASN A 109 -12.99 -2.79 0.16
N THR A 110 -12.93 -2.95 1.49
CA THR A 110 -13.83 -2.26 2.42
C THR A 110 -13.32 -0.87 2.76
N LEU A 111 -12.02 -0.71 2.98
CA LEU A 111 -11.37 0.54 3.41
C LEU A 111 -11.21 1.56 2.28
N ALA A 112 -10.83 1.09 1.09
CA ALA A 112 -10.55 1.90 -0.09
C ALA A 112 -10.97 1.12 -1.36
N PRO A 113 -12.27 1.08 -1.70
CA PRO A 113 -12.75 0.37 -2.87
C PRO A 113 -12.07 0.86 -4.15
N LEU A 114 -11.56 -0.06 -4.96
CA LEU A 114 -10.90 0.24 -6.23
C LEU A 114 -11.70 -0.36 -7.40
N SER A 115 -12.01 0.47 -8.40
CA SER A 115 -12.68 0.04 -9.63
C SER A 115 -11.77 0.33 -10.82
N VAL A 116 -11.55 -0.70 -11.65
CA VAL A 116 -10.62 -0.64 -12.79
C VAL A 116 -11.28 -1.25 -14.01
N SER A 117 -11.19 -0.56 -15.14
CA SER A 117 -11.71 -1.03 -16.43
C SER A 117 -10.70 -0.75 -17.55
N PRO A 118 -10.28 -1.75 -18.34
CA PRO A 118 -10.68 -3.15 -18.26
C PRO A 118 -10.23 -3.82 -16.95
N LYS A 119 -10.94 -4.87 -16.54
CA LYS A 119 -10.60 -5.61 -15.31
C LYS A 119 -9.23 -6.28 -15.49
N PRO A 120 -8.29 -6.11 -14.54
CA PRO A 120 -7.02 -6.82 -14.58
C PRO A 120 -7.22 -8.32 -14.32
N ASP A 121 -6.38 -9.14 -14.95
CA ASP A 121 -6.31 -10.57 -14.72
C ASP A 121 -5.78 -10.88 -13.31
N THR A 122 -4.83 -10.06 -12.84
CA THR A 122 -4.27 -10.14 -11.49
C THR A 122 -4.33 -8.78 -10.79
N MET A 123 -4.79 -8.76 -9.53
CA MET A 123 -4.77 -7.56 -8.69
C MET A 123 -4.01 -7.85 -7.40
N ILE A 124 -2.93 -7.12 -7.16
CA ILE A 124 -2.10 -7.20 -5.95
C ILE A 124 -2.30 -5.90 -5.18
N ARG A 125 -2.89 -5.98 -3.99
CA ARG A 125 -3.08 -4.82 -3.11
C ARG A 125 -2.35 -5.08 -1.81
N VAL A 126 -1.39 -4.23 -1.46
CA VAL A 126 -0.68 -4.28 -0.18
C VAL A 126 -0.74 -2.93 0.50
N PHE A 127 -1.19 -2.90 1.75
CA PHE A 127 -1.32 -1.65 2.49
C PHE A 127 -0.77 -1.82 3.89
N LEU A 128 0.21 -1.01 4.25
CA LEU A 128 0.92 -1.14 5.51
C LEU A 128 0.32 -0.23 6.59
N ASP A 129 -0.27 -0.82 7.61
CA ASP A 129 -0.44 -0.18 8.91
C ASP A 129 0.83 -0.40 9.73
N PHE A 130 1.34 0.68 10.33
CA PHE A 130 2.50 0.60 11.21
C PHE A 130 2.36 1.49 12.42
N GLU A 131 3.07 1.12 13.49
CA GLU A 131 3.03 1.80 14.78
C GLU A 131 4.37 1.70 15.47
N GLY A 132 4.84 2.83 16.01
CA GLY A 132 6.06 2.89 16.80
C GLY A 132 5.80 2.45 18.23
N LEU A 133 6.74 1.70 18.81
CA LEU A 133 6.64 1.08 20.12
C LEU A 133 7.92 1.29 20.92
N ASP A 134 7.78 1.67 22.18
CA ASP A 134 8.92 1.84 23.11
C ASP A 134 9.46 0.49 23.63
N SER A 135 8.63 -0.56 23.59
CA SER A 135 9.00 -1.90 24.01
C SER A 135 8.42 -2.96 23.07
N LYS A 136 9.00 -4.16 23.10
CA LYS A 136 8.50 -5.27 22.29
C LYS A 136 7.18 -5.79 22.86
N VAL A 137 6.14 -5.80 22.03
CA VAL A 137 4.83 -6.36 22.38
C VAL A 137 4.62 -7.72 21.72
N SER A 138 3.81 -8.57 22.36
CA SER A 138 3.34 -9.81 21.76
C SER A 138 2.10 -9.53 20.91
N ILE A 139 2.11 -10.00 19.67
CA ILE A 139 0.97 -9.95 18.74
C ILE A 139 0.94 -11.24 17.95
N ALA A 140 -0.25 -11.68 17.53
CA ALA A 140 -0.38 -12.85 16.67
C ALA A 140 0.43 -12.65 15.38
N PRO A 141 1.25 -13.63 14.95
CA PRO A 141 1.92 -13.56 13.66
C PRO A 141 0.90 -13.42 12.53
N GLN A 142 1.20 -12.57 11.57
CA GLN A 142 0.39 -12.43 10.37
C GLN A 142 0.76 -13.51 9.35
N VAL A 143 -0.24 -14.15 8.75
CA VAL A 143 -0.05 -15.01 7.57
C VAL A 143 -0.10 -14.11 6.35
N LEU A 144 1.00 -14.04 5.60
CA LEU A 144 1.07 -13.22 4.40
C LEU A 144 0.55 -14.01 3.18
N PRO A 145 -0.31 -13.41 2.34
CA PRO A 145 -0.70 -14.03 1.09
C PRO A 145 0.49 -14.04 0.12
N HIS A 146 0.54 -15.01 -0.79
CA HIS A 146 1.42 -14.97 -1.95
C HIS A 146 0.58 -14.71 -3.20
N TYR A 147 1.00 -13.76 -4.04
CA TYR A 147 0.30 -13.43 -5.28
C TYR A 147 1.12 -13.86 -6.50
N GLU A 148 0.53 -14.73 -7.32
CA GLU A 148 1.07 -15.08 -8.64
C GLU A 148 0.59 -14.11 -9.71
N ARG A 149 1.46 -13.74 -10.64
CA ARG A 149 1.14 -12.79 -11.72
C ARG A 149 0.73 -13.52 -12.98
N MET A 150 -0.47 -13.24 -13.45
CA MET A 150 -1.00 -13.73 -14.71
C MET A 150 -1.62 -12.57 -15.50
N GLY A 151 -1.30 -12.49 -16.79
CA GLY A 151 -1.89 -11.51 -17.71
C GLY A 151 -1.67 -10.05 -17.28
N PHE A 152 -2.66 -9.21 -17.56
CA PHE A 152 -2.68 -7.81 -17.13
C PHE A 152 -2.73 -7.74 -15.60
N THR A 153 -1.61 -7.33 -15.00
CA THR A 153 -1.46 -7.22 -13.55
C THR A 153 -1.50 -5.78 -13.09
N LEU A 154 -2.38 -5.46 -12.15
CA LEU A 154 -2.40 -4.20 -11.43
C LEU A 154 -1.82 -4.40 -10.02
N VAL A 155 -0.90 -3.53 -9.64
CA VAL A 155 -0.35 -3.49 -8.28
C VAL A 155 -0.67 -2.15 -7.64
N GLU A 156 -1.30 -2.20 -6.47
CA GLU A 156 -1.49 -1.06 -5.59
C GLU A 156 -0.71 -1.31 -4.30
N TRP A 157 0.10 -0.32 -3.92
CA TRP A 157 0.76 -0.33 -2.64
C TRP A 157 0.51 0.99 -1.91
N GLY A 158 0.41 0.94 -0.59
CA GLY A 158 0.11 2.11 0.22
C GLY A 158 0.35 1.87 1.71
N GLY A 159 -0.06 2.82 2.52
CA GLY A 159 0.08 2.73 3.96
C GLY A 159 -0.61 3.88 4.68
N LEU A 160 -0.65 3.80 6.00
CA LEU A 160 -1.31 4.80 6.84
C LEU A 160 -0.30 5.52 7.73
N LEU A 161 -0.27 6.85 7.61
CA LEU A 161 0.34 7.71 8.63
C LEU A 161 -0.70 8.07 9.68
N LYS A 162 -0.62 7.46 10.87
CA LYS A 162 -1.41 7.88 12.02
C LYS A 162 -0.83 9.18 12.58
N GLY A 163 -1.65 10.23 12.67
CA GLY A 163 -1.28 11.52 13.27
C GLY A 163 -0.66 12.55 12.32
N GLY A 164 -0.75 12.36 11.00
CA GLY A 164 -0.42 13.41 10.03
C GLY A 164 -1.42 14.56 10.12
N LYS A 165 -0.93 15.78 10.43
CA LYS A 165 -1.70 17.02 10.23
C LYS A 165 -1.84 17.30 8.73
#